data_AF-A0A5K1FIM6-F1
#
_entry.id   AF-A0A5K1FIM6-F1
#
_cell.length_a   1.000
_cell.length_b   1.000
_cell.length_c   1.000
_cell.angle_alpha   90.00
_cell.angle_beta   90.00
_cell.angle_gamma   90.00
#
_symmetry.space_group_name_H-M   'P 1'
#
loop_
_entity.id
_entity.type
_entity.pdbx_description
1 polymer ?
#
loop_
_entity_poly.entity_id
_entity_poly.type
_entity_poly.pdbx_seq_one_letter_code
_entity_poly.pdbx_strand_id
1 'polypeptide(L)'
;MIVTALLTSVGINFGLCILFYTLYSILRKQPGNAHVYNARLVAEKKVKEGSHFQLDRLLPSAGWIKKAWQPSEEELLSIAGFDSVVFIRVFIF
;
A
#
# COMPACT_ATOMS: atom_id res chain seq x y z
N MET A 1 -16.78 23.35 -23.13
CA MET A 1 -15.86 23.87 -22.08
C MET A 1 -15.87 23.03 -20.81
N ILE A 2 -17.03 22.80 -20.16
CA ILE A 2 -17.09 22.05 -18.88
C ILE A 2 -16.63 20.59 -19.02
N VAL A 3 -17.10 19.87 -20.03
CA VAL A 3 -16.73 18.45 -20.25
C VAL A 3 -15.23 18.29 -20.49
N THR A 4 -14.63 19.16 -21.30
CA THR A 4 -13.18 19.14 -21.58
C THR A 4 -12.38 19.43 -20.31
N ALA A 5 -12.77 20.45 -19.54
CA ALA A 5 -12.11 20.78 -18.28
C ALA A 5 -12.21 19.64 -17.24
N LEU A 6 -13.39 19.02 -17.14
CA LEU A 6 -13.60 17.84 -16.29
C LEU A 6 -12.71 16.67 -16.73
N LEU A 7 -12.66 16.40 -18.04
CA LEU A 7 -11.85 15.31 -18.59
C LEU A 7 -10.35 15.53 -18.37
N THR A 8 -9.87 16.77 -18.58
CA THR A 8 -8.47 17.12 -18.27
C THR A 8 -8.16 16.93 -16.79
N SER A 9 -9.04 17.39 -15.89
CA SER A 9 -8.85 17.23 -14.45
C SER A 9 -8.83 15.76 -14.03
N VAL A 10 -9.78 14.96 -14.51
CA VAL A 10 -9.83 13.51 -14.24
C VAL A 10 -8.58 12.82 -14.80
N GLY A 11 -8.16 13.17 -16.01
CA GLY A 11 -6.96 12.61 -16.64
C GLY A 11 -5.69 12.87 -15.83
N ILE A 12 -5.51 14.10 -15.33
CA ILE A 12 -4.37 14.45 -14.49
C ILE A 12 -4.41 13.68 -13.17
N ASN A 13 -5.54 13.69 -12.46
CA ASN A 13 -5.66 12.99 -11.19
C ASN A 13 -5.46 11.48 -11.35
N PHE A 14 -6.02 10.89 -12.39
CA PHE A 14 -5.85 9.47 -12.69
C PHE A 14 -4.40 9.11 -13.03
N GLY A 15 -3.72 9.95 -13.83
CA GLY A 15 -2.30 9.79 -14.12
C GLY A 15 -1.43 9.85 -12.85
N LEU A 16 -1.71 10.79 -11.95
CA LEU A 16 -1.02 10.88 -10.65
C LEU A 16 -1.31 9.65 -9.77
N CYS A 17 -2.55 9.15 -9.75
CA CYS A 17 -2.88 7.92 -9.04
C CYS A 17 -2.04 6.73 -9.54
N ILE A 18 -1.91 6.55 -10.86
CA ILE A 18 -1.07 5.50 -11.46
C ILE A 18 0.41 5.70 -11.07
N LEU A 19 0.90 6.93 -11.13
CA LEU A 19 2.28 7.25 -10.76
C LEU A 19 2.56 6.89 -9.30
N PHE A 20 1.74 7.36 -8.36
CA PHE A 20 1.91 7.07 -6.93
C PHE A 20 1.74 5.59 -6.62
N TYR A 21 0.78 4.93 -7.24
CA TYR A 21 0.60 3.49 -7.12
C TYR A 21 1.85 2.71 -7.56
N THR A 22 2.46 3.14 -8.66
CA THR A 22 3.68 2.52 -9.21
C THR A 22 4.86 2.74 -8.28
N LEU A 23 5.10 3.99 -7.87
CA LEU A 23 6.16 4.36 -6.93
C LEU A 23 6.01 3.59 -5.61
N TYR A 24 4.82 3.57 -5.02
CA TYR A 24 4.56 2.82 -3.80
C TYR A 24 4.84 1.33 -3.98
N SER A 25 4.38 0.74 -5.09
CA SER A 25 4.58 -0.68 -5.39
C SER A 25 6.06 -1.08 -5.50
N ILE A 26 6.91 -0.16 -5.95
CA ILE A 26 8.36 -0.36 -6.06
C ILE A 26 9.05 -0.09 -4.73
N LEU A 27 8.81 1.09 -4.14
CA LEU A 27 9.51 1.57 -2.94
C LEU A 27 9.27 0.67 -1.73
N ARG A 28 8.05 0.13 -1.57
CA ARG A 28 7.71 -0.76 -0.45
C ARG A 28 8.46 -2.10 -0.46
N LYS A 29 8.97 -2.52 -1.62
CA LYS A 29 9.73 -3.78 -1.78
C LYS A 29 11.22 -3.61 -1.48
N GLN A 30 11.69 -2.36 -1.45
CA GLN A 30 13.11 -2.08 -1.26
C GLN A 30 13.51 -2.35 0.19
N PRO A 31 14.56 -3.14 0.43
CA PRO A 31 14.97 -3.53 1.78
C PRO A 31 15.33 -2.31 2.63
N GLY A 32 15.96 -1.29 2.05
CA GLY A 32 16.29 -0.04 2.75
C GLY A 32 15.08 0.76 3.24
N ASN A 33 13.91 0.56 2.61
CA ASN A 33 12.68 1.25 2.99
C ASN A 33 11.79 0.41 3.93
N ALA A 34 12.25 -0.77 4.37
CA ALA A 34 11.43 -1.66 5.21
C ALA A 34 11.02 -1.01 6.53
N HIS A 35 11.88 -0.17 7.12
CA HIS A 35 11.56 0.59 8.33
C HIS A 35 10.43 1.60 8.14
N VAL A 36 10.24 2.11 6.92
CA VAL A 36 9.18 3.07 6.59
C VAL A 36 7.89 2.35 6.25
N TYR A 37 7.93 1.39 5.32
CA TYR A 37 6.72 0.76 4.78
C TYR A 37 6.25 -0.49 5.55
N ASN A 38 7.10 -1.10 6.37
CA ASN A 38 6.80 -2.32 7.13
C ASN A 38 7.23 -2.19 8.60
N ALA A 39 7.15 -0.98 9.17
CA ALA A 39 7.61 -0.66 10.52
C ALA A 39 7.14 -1.67 11.59
N ARG A 40 5.88 -2.10 11.52
CA ARG A 40 5.32 -3.10 12.46
C ARG A 40 6.01 -4.45 12.35
N LEU A 41 6.23 -4.95 11.13
CA LEU A 41 6.92 -6.23 10.92
C LEU A 41 8.39 -6.16 11.35
N VAL A 42 9.01 -4.98 11.20
CA VAL A 42 10.37 -4.74 11.72
C VAL A 42 10.37 -4.76 13.24
N ALA A 43 9.42 -4.08 13.90
CA ALA A 43 9.28 -4.10 15.35
C ALA A 43 9.04 -5.51 15.91
N GLU A 44 8.27 -6.33 15.18
CA GLU A 44 8.04 -7.75 15.49
C GLU A 44 9.24 -8.66 15.14
N LYS A 45 10.35 -8.11 14.62
CA LYS A 45 11.54 -8.85 14.13
C LYS A 45 11.20 -9.92 13.08
N LYS A 46 10.10 -9.74 12.35
CA LYS A 46 9.63 -10.65 11.29
C LYS A 46 10.19 -10.29 9.92
N VAL A 47 10.94 -9.19 9.81
CA VAL A 47 11.65 -8.82 8.57
C VAL A 47 13.02 -9.49 8.56
N LYS A 48 13.33 -10.22 7.48
CA LYS A 48 14.68 -10.75 7.26
C LYS A 48 15.65 -9.60 7.00
N GLU A 49 16.38 -9.18 8.03
CA GLU A 49 17.51 -8.26 7.90
C GLU A 49 18.57 -8.89 6.98
N GLY A 50 19.09 -8.13 6.01
CA GLY A 50 20.14 -8.60 5.10
C GLY A 50 19.69 -8.98 3.68
N SER A 51 18.44 -8.73 3.30
CA SER A 51 18.05 -8.88 1.88
C SER A 51 18.74 -7.83 1.01
N HIS A 52 19.59 -8.24 0.08
CA HIS A 52 20.16 -7.37 -0.94
C HIS A 52 19.10 -6.78 -1.89
N PHE A 53 19.43 -5.66 -2.51
CA PHE A 53 18.67 -5.07 -3.61
C PHE A 53 18.57 -6.06 -4.78
N GLN A 54 17.37 -6.20 -5.35
CA GLN A 54 17.11 -7.09 -6.48
C GLN A 54 16.34 -6.30 -7.54
N LEU A 55 16.79 -6.35 -8.79
CA LEU A 55 16.17 -5.63 -9.91
C LEU A 55 14.72 -6.06 -10.15
N ASP A 56 14.39 -7.33 -9.88
CA ASP A 56 13.02 -7.86 -9.98
C ASP A 56 12.02 -7.12 -9.06
N ARG A 57 12.51 -6.42 -8.02
CA ARG A 57 11.68 -5.61 -7.11
C ARG A 57 11.31 -4.25 -7.68
N LEU A 58 11.93 -3.82 -8.77
CA LEU A 58 11.55 -2.62 -9.51
C LEU A 58 10.32 -2.82 -10.39
N LEU A 59 9.90 -4.07 -10.63
CA LEU A 59 8.65 -4.34 -11.31
C LEU A 59 7.48 -3.99 -10.37
N PRO A 60 6.57 -3.08 -10.75
CA PRO A 60 5.39 -2.79 -9.94
C PRO A 60 4.52 -4.06 -9.84
N SER A 61 3.97 -4.34 -8.65
CA SER A 61 3.09 -5.49 -8.45
C SER A 61 1.82 -5.10 -7.72
N ALA A 62 0.69 -5.58 -8.20
CA ALA A 62 -0.61 -5.43 -7.53
C ALA A 62 -0.85 -6.43 -6.39
N GLY A 63 0.05 -7.37 -6.16
CA GLY A 63 -0.13 -8.42 -5.16
C GLY A 63 -0.34 -7.90 -3.73
N TRP A 64 0.09 -6.68 -3.43
CA TRP A 64 -0.13 -6.07 -2.11
C TRP A 64 -1.59 -5.63 -1.89
N ILE A 65 -2.31 -5.25 -2.94
CA ILE A 65 -3.74 -4.93 -2.85
C ILE A 65 -4.49 -6.19 -2.42
N LYS A 66 -4.27 -7.30 -3.13
CA LYS A 66 -4.90 -8.59 -2.81
C LYS A 66 -4.58 -9.00 -1.37
N LYS A 67 -3.32 -8.89 -0.94
CA LYS A 67 -2.90 -9.19 0.42
C LYS A 67 -3.52 -8.27 1.48
N ALA A 68 -3.82 -7.00 1.14
CA ALA A 68 -4.47 -6.07 2.05
C ALA A 68 -5.95 -6.40 2.27
N TRP A 69 -6.60 -7.07 1.30
CA TRP A 69 -8.01 -7.48 1.38
C TRP A 69 -8.26 -8.86 1.98
N GLN A 70 -7.21 -9.66 2.15
CA GLN A 70 -7.31 -11.02 2.66
C GLN A 70 -7.59 -11.15 4.16
N PRO A 71 -7.09 -10.27 5.04
CA PRO A 71 -7.27 -10.45 6.48
C PRO A 71 -8.74 -10.41 6.91
N SER A 72 -9.14 -11.29 7.82
CA SER A 72 -10.46 -11.25 8.45
C SER A 72 -10.58 -10.07 9.42
N GLU A 73 -11.80 -9.74 9.85
CA GLU A 73 -12.00 -8.69 10.85
C GLU A 73 -11.36 -9.05 12.20
N GLU A 74 -11.45 -10.32 12.61
CA GLU A 74 -10.81 -10.82 13.83
C GLU A 74 -9.28 -10.71 13.74
N GLU A 75 -8.71 -11.01 12.57
CA GLU A 75 -7.29 -10.80 12.30
C GLU A 75 -6.94 -9.31 12.37
N LEU A 76 -7.69 -8.42 11.69
CA LEU A 76 -7.47 -6.97 11.76
C LEU A 76 -7.59 -6.43 13.18
N LEU A 77 -8.56 -6.90 13.97
CA LEU A 77 -8.74 -6.52 15.37
C LEU A 77 -7.53 -6.91 16.21
N SER A 78 -7.04 -8.15 16.04
CA SER A 78 -5.88 -8.66 16.79
C SER A 78 -4.56 -7.96 16.44
N ILE A 79 -4.43 -7.48 15.20
CA ILE A 79 -3.16 -6.94 14.68
C ILE A 79 -3.15 -5.39 14.70
N ALA A 80 -4.28 -4.73 14.49
CA ALA A 80 -4.40 -3.27 14.34
C ALA A 80 -5.24 -2.59 15.43
N GLY A 81 -5.94 -3.36 16.28
CA GLY A 81 -6.75 -2.84 17.37
C GLY A 81 -8.14 -2.37 16.93
N PHE A 82 -8.97 -2.04 17.92
CA PHE A 82 -10.39 -1.70 17.73
C PHE A 82 -10.61 -0.45 16.89
N ASP A 83 -9.89 0.64 17.19
CA ASP A 83 -10.04 1.93 16.49
C ASP A 83 -9.78 1.80 14.98
N SER A 84 -8.79 0.97 14.60
CA SER A 84 -8.47 0.69 13.19
C SER A 84 -9.62 -0.03 12.48
N VAL A 85 -10.24 -1.01 13.13
CA VAL A 85 -11.36 -1.76 12.57
C VAL A 85 -12.58 -0.85 12.40
N VAL A 86 -12.91 -0.05 13.42
CA VAL A 86 -14.00 0.92 13.35
C VAL A 86 -13.77 1.94 12.23
N PHE A 87 -12.54 2.45 12.08
CA PHE A 87 -12.19 3.38 11.01
C PHE A 87 -12.35 2.75 9.61
N ILE A 88 -11.87 1.53 9.39
CA ILE A 88 -12.03 0.83 8.11
C ILE A 88 -13.51 0.65 7.78
N ARG A 89 -14.31 0.32 8.79
CA ARG A 89 -15.74 0.10 8.62
C ARG A 89 -16.46 1.36 8.09
N VAL A 90 -16.02 2.58 8.41
CA VAL A 90 -16.59 3.82 7.83
C VAL A 90 -16.60 3.84 6.30
N PHE A 91 -15.64 3.17 5.65
CA PHE A 91 -15.55 3.11 4.18
C PHE A 91 -16.24 1.90 3.56
N ILE A 92 -16.52 0.85 4.34
CA ILE A 92 -17.09 -0.42 3.85
C ILE A 92 -18.58 -0.56 4.25
N PHE A 93 -19.05 0.23 5.23
CA PHE A 93 -20.45 0.31 5.65
C PHE A 93 -21.39 0.80 4.54
#